data_AF-A0A0C2CNS4-F1
#
_entry.id   AF-A0A0C2CNS4-F1
#
_cell.length_a   1.000
_cell.length_b   1.000
_cell.length_c   1.000
_cell.angle_alpha   90.00
_cell.angle_beta   90.00
_cell.angle_gamma   90.00
#
_symmetry.space_group_name_H-M   'P 1'
#
loop_
_entity.id
_entity.type
_entity.pdbx_description
1 polymer ?
#
loop_
_entity_poly.entity_id
_entity_poly.type
_entity_poly.pdbx_seq_one_letter_code
_entity_poly.pdbx_strand_id
1 'polypeptide(L)'
;MIIVFIEEPERGGAERLKGEIAAAVVNTSYWDDIKALATNLTYVFSTAGYTAIVFVVGTLTWWAPTAIEHNDAYKLGLNSTDALSPDVKAQVNLVFGIITCIGGIAGVAIGSTLSMLLRTGWGPFKFVQTIRSDPIICGVGALIGVPTLYFSLHLIPTTMAGAWGLMFVTITATCFNWATNVDMLMVSVRETFLE
;
A
#
# COMPACT_ATOMS: atom_id res chain seq x y z
N MET A 1 -19.72 1.22 -21.50
CA MET A 1 -21.02 1.24 -20.80
C MET A 1 -21.14 2.45 -19.88
N ILE A 2 -20.18 2.75 -18.99
CA ILE A 2 -20.22 3.95 -18.14
C ILE A 2 -20.31 5.27 -18.94
N ILE A 3 -19.52 5.43 -20.02
CA ILE A 3 -19.48 6.67 -20.83
C ILE A 3 -20.82 7.01 -21.52
N VAL A 4 -21.71 6.02 -21.73
CA VAL A 4 -22.97 6.23 -22.48
C VAL A 4 -24.15 6.54 -21.53
N PHE A 5 -24.07 6.10 -20.27
CA PHE A 5 -25.17 6.18 -19.31
C PHE A 5 -24.89 7.13 -18.14
N ILE A 6 -23.66 7.61 -17.98
CA ILE A 6 -23.27 8.56 -16.94
C ILE A 6 -22.67 9.78 -17.63
N GLU A 7 -23.44 10.87 -17.62
CA GLU A 7 -22.93 12.21 -17.92
C GLU A 7 -22.10 12.65 -16.71
N GLU A 8 -20.78 12.76 -16.87
CA GLU A 8 -19.92 13.22 -15.78
C GLU A 8 -20.27 14.69 -15.48
N PRO A 9 -20.76 15.00 -14.25
CA PRO A 9 -21.01 16.38 -13.88
C PRO A 9 -19.71 17.20 -13.94
N GLU A 10 -19.83 18.52 -14.05
CA GLU A 10 -18.67 19.41 -13.91
C GLU A 10 -17.84 19.00 -12.68
N ARG A 11 -16.51 19.03 -12.77
CA ARG A 11 -15.64 18.57 -11.67
C ARG A 11 -15.95 19.42 -10.42
N GLY A 12 -16.52 18.81 -9.37
CA GLY A 12 -17.03 19.48 -8.17
C GLY A 12 -18.54 19.80 -8.18
N GLY A 13 -19.25 19.58 -9.28
CA GLY A 13 -20.68 19.82 -9.46
C GLY A 13 -21.57 18.90 -8.64
N ALA A 14 -21.17 17.63 -8.47
CA ALA A 14 -21.87 16.69 -7.61
C ALA A 14 -21.83 17.10 -6.11
N GLU A 15 -20.76 17.78 -5.69
CA GLU A 15 -20.54 18.23 -4.31
C GLU A 15 -21.18 19.62 -4.06
N ARG A 16 -21.25 20.46 -5.11
CA ARG A 16 -22.07 21.68 -5.14
C ARG A 16 -23.57 21.39 -5.02
N LEU A 17 -24.07 20.39 -5.76
CA LEU A 17 -25.48 19.97 -5.73
C LEU A 17 -25.92 19.38 -4.38
N LYS A 18 -24.99 18.79 -3.62
CA LYS A 18 -25.22 18.32 -2.25
C LYS A 18 -25.14 19.42 -1.19
N GLY A 19 -24.73 20.64 -1.56
CA GLY A 19 -24.52 21.74 -0.62
C GLY A 19 -23.28 21.60 0.26
N GLU A 20 -22.36 20.68 -0.08
CA GLU A 20 -21.11 20.44 0.67
C GLU A 20 -19.99 21.43 0.29
N ILE A 21 -20.13 22.15 -0.83
CA ILE A 21 -19.19 23.19 -1.26
C ILE A 21 -19.95 24.50 -1.45
N ALA A 22 -19.82 25.41 -0.48
CA ALA A 22 -20.38 26.77 -0.55
C ALA A 22 -19.47 27.75 -1.31
N ALA A 23 -18.19 27.44 -1.48
CA ALA A 23 -17.24 28.32 -2.15
C ALA A 23 -17.16 28.03 -3.65
N ALA A 24 -17.26 29.07 -4.48
CA ALA A 24 -16.71 29.00 -5.83
C ALA A 24 -15.26 28.50 -5.71
N VAL A 25 -14.85 27.54 -6.53
CA VAL A 25 -13.44 27.16 -6.64
C VAL A 25 -12.70 28.41 -7.08
N VAL A 26 -12.18 29.17 -6.11
CA VAL A 26 -11.39 30.36 -6.35
C VAL A 26 -10.06 29.84 -6.85
N ASN A 27 -9.59 30.36 -7.97
CA ASN A 27 -8.32 29.98 -8.55
C ASN A 27 -7.20 30.48 -7.63
N THR A 28 -6.74 29.63 -6.70
CA THR A 28 -5.64 29.90 -5.79
C THR A 28 -4.30 29.65 -6.51
N SER A 29 -3.24 30.27 -6.02
CA SER A 29 -1.89 30.02 -6.54
C SER A 29 -1.41 28.65 -6.08
N TYR A 30 -0.81 27.86 -6.97
CA TYR A 30 -0.22 26.54 -6.63
C TYR A 30 0.72 26.58 -5.42
N TRP A 31 1.44 27.70 -5.23
CA TRP A 31 2.33 27.86 -4.08
C TRP A 31 1.58 28.01 -2.75
N ASP A 32 0.40 28.61 -2.77
CA ASP A 32 -0.43 28.76 -1.58
C ASP A 32 -1.11 27.43 -1.25
N ASP A 33 -1.51 26.66 -2.26
CA ASP A 33 -2.04 25.29 -2.11
C ASP A 33 -1.01 24.34 -1.48
N ILE A 34 0.25 24.38 -1.93
CA ILE A 34 1.33 23.56 -1.35
C ILE A 34 1.57 23.95 0.11
N LYS A 35 1.58 25.25 0.43
CA LYS A 35 1.74 25.72 1.81
C LYS A 35 0.58 25.25 2.69
N ALA A 36 -0.66 25.36 2.21
CA ALA A 36 -1.84 24.91 2.93
C ALA A 36 -1.76 23.41 3.23
N LEU A 37 -1.43 22.59 2.24
CA LEU A 37 -1.23 21.14 2.43
C LEU A 37 -0.10 20.82 3.41
N ALA A 38 1.00 21.58 3.36
CA ALA A 38 2.12 21.40 4.29
C ALA A 38 1.77 21.76 5.75
N THR A 39 0.75 22.59 5.97
CA THR A 39 0.24 22.88 7.32
C THR A 39 -0.72 21.82 7.86
N ASN A 40 -1.29 20.98 6.98
CA ASN A 40 -2.16 19.88 7.39
C ASN A 40 -1.32 18.68 7.88
N LEU A 41 -1.30 18.46 9.19
CA LEU A 41 -0.54 17.37 9.81
C LEU A 41 -0.97 15.99 9.31
N THR A 42 -2.26 15.77 9.06
CA THR A 42 -2.77 14.50 8.53
C THR A 42 -2.16 14.23 7.15
N TYR A 43 -2.11 15.24 6.28
CA TYR A 43 -1.48 15.13 4.97
C TYR A 43 0.02 14.82 5.08
N VAL A 44 0.74 15.54 5.95
CA VAL A 44 2.18 15.36 6.15
C VAL A 44 2.51 13.96 6.68
N PHE A 45 1.86 13.51 7.76
CA PHE A 45 2.12 12.19 8.35
C PHE A 45 1.72 11.04 7.43
N SER A 46 0.60 11.17 6.71
CA SER A 46 0.16 10.15 5.74
C SER A 46 1.13 10.03 4.58
N THR A 47 1.59 11.16 4.05
CA THR A 47 2.60 11.18 2.98
C THR A 47 3.91 10.57 3.45
N ALA A 48 4.41 10.97 4.62
CA ALA A 48 5.64 10.42 5.19
C ALA A 48 5.54 8.90 5.44
N GLY A 49 4.42 8.43 6.00
CA GLY A 49 4.15 7.02 6.22
C GLY A 49 4.12 6.23 4.91
N TYR A 50 3.43 6.76 3.89
CA TYR A 50 3.39 6.14 2.56
C TYR A 50 4.78 6.10 1.89
N THR A 51 5.58 7.16 2.01
CA THR A 51 6.97 7.16 1.52
C THR A 51 7.81 6.08 2.20
N ALA A 52 7.68 5.90 3.51
CA ALA A 52 8.37 4.83 4.23
C ALA A 52 7.95 3.44 3.74
N ILE A 53 6.65 3.24 3.48
CA ILE A 53 6.12 1.99 2.92
C ILE A 53 6.66 1.72 1.52
N VAL A 54 6.66 2.72 0.63
CA VAL A 54 7.22 2.59 -0.72
C VAL A 54 8.71 2.26 -0.66
N PHE A 55 9.46 2.86 0.26
CA PHE A 55 10.87 2.54 0.50
C PHE A 55 11.05 1.07 0.93
N VAL A 56 10.22 0.57 1.86
CA VAL A 56 10.27 -0.84 2.29
C VAL A 56 9.97 -1.79 1.12
N VAL A 57 8.94 -1.53 0.31
CA VAL A 57 8.63 -2.37 -0.86
C VAL A 57 9.75 -2.34 -1.91
N GLY A 58 10.31 -1.15 -2.17
CA GLY A 58 11.41 -0.97 -3.11
C GLY A 58 12.67 -1.72 -2.67
N THR A 59 13.04 -1.58 -1.39
CA THR A 59 14.18 -2.32 -0.83
C THR A 59 13.93 -3.83 -0.82
N LEU A 60 12.72 -4.28 -0.46
CA LEU A 60 12.37 -5.69 -0.49
C LEU A 60 12.52 -6.30 -1.89
N THR A 61 12.10 -5.56 -2.93
CA THR A 61 12.18 -6.02 -4.33
C THR A 61 13.61 -6.34 -4.75
N TRP A 62 14.59 -5.60 -4.21
CA TRP A 62 16.01 -5.85 -4.49
C TRP A 62 16.61 -6.91 -3.57
N TRP A 63 16.35 -6.79 -2.26
CA TRP A 63 17.03 -7.59 -1.25
C TRP A 63 16.44 -8.99 -1.05
N ALA A 64 15.15 -9.20 -1.29
CA ALA A 64 14.52 -10.51 -1.16
C ALA A 64 15.10 -11.56 -2.14
N PRO A 65 15.12 -11.34 -3.47
CA PRO A 65 15.70 -12.31 -4.39
C PRO A 65 17.20 -12.49 -4.13
N THR A 66 17.92 -11.41 -3.85
CA THR A 66 19.36 -11.48 -3.51
C THR A 66 19.64 -12.35 -2.29
N ALA A 67 18.82 -12.25 -1.25
CA ALA A 67 18.97 -13.07 -0.04
C ALA A 67 18.73 -14.56 -0.30
N ILE A 68 17.76 -14.88 -1.17
CA ILE A 68 17.46 -16.26 -1.59
C ILE A 68 18.59 -16.80 -2.46
N GLU A 69 19.08 -16.03 -3.43
CA GLU A 69 20.23 -16.39 -4.27
C GLU A 69 21.48 -16.67 -3.42
N HIS A 70 21.74 -15.86 -2.40
CA HIS A 70 22.82 -16.10 -1.44
C HIS A 70 22.64 -17.40 -0.66
N ASN A 71 21.41 -17.70 -0.26
CA ASN A 71 21.12 -18.94 0.44
C ASN A 71 21.30 -20.18 -0.45
N ASP A 72 20.86 -20.11 -1.70
CA ASP A 72 21.03 -21.19 -2.67
C ASP A 72 22.51 -21.39 -3.01
N ALA A 73 23.29 -20.31 -3.19
CA ALA A 73 24.73 -20.39 -3.35
C ALA A 73 25.43 -21.05 -2.14
N TYR A 74 25.02 -20.70 -0.91
CA TYR A 74 25.53 -21.30 0.32
C TYR A 74 25.22 -22.80 0.39
N LYS A 75 23.99 -23.22 0.04
CA LYS A 75 23.60 -24.64 0.01
C LYS A 75 24.40 -25.46 -1.01
N LEU A 76 24.81 -24.83 -2.11
CA LEU A 76 25.63 -25.43 -3.15
C LEU A 76 27.14 -25.37 -2.85
N GLY A 77 27.55 -24.75 -1.74
CA GLY A 77 28.96 -24.60 -1.36
C GLY A 77 29.74 -23.63 -2.27
N LEU A 78 29.06 -22.71 -2.94
CA LEU A 78 29.67 -21.75 -3.85
C LEU A 78 30.20 -20.53 -3.10
N ASN A 79 31.41 -20.07 -3.43
CA ASN A 79 32.04 -18.88 -2.81
C ASN A 79 31.48 -17.54 -3.32
N SER A 80 30.71 -17.53 -4.40
CA SER A 80 30.08 -16.33 -4.95
C SER A 80 28.72 -16.66 -5.58
N THR A 81 27.77 -15.73 -5.46
CA THR A 81 26.50 -15.74 -6.20
C THR A 81 26.69 -15.64 -7.71
N ASP A 82 27.86 -15.21 -8.21
CA ASP A 82 28.16 -15.17 -9.65
C ASP A 82 28.36 -16.56 -10.26
N ALA A 83 28.73 -17.54 -9.44
CA ALA A 83 28.85 -18.93 -9.86
C ALA A 83 27.48 -19.64 -9.91
N LEU A 84 26.41 -18.99 -9.44
CA LEU A 84 25.05 -19.52 -9.51
C LEU A 84 24.54 -19.43 -10.95
N SER A 85 23.89 -20.50 -11.42
CA SER A 85 23.40 -20.56 -12.80
C SER A 85 22.40 -19.43 -13.08
N PRO A 86 22.44 -18.82 -14.28
CA PRO A 86 21.52 -17.75 -14.65
C PRO A 86 20.06 -18.21 -14.62
N ASP A 87 19.79 -19.50 -14.89
CA ASP A 87 18.45 -20.08 -14.84
C ASP A 87 17.86 -20.08 -13.43
N VAL A 88 18.68 -20.36 -12.40
CA VAL A 88 18.23 -20.34 -11.00
C VAL A 88 17.92 -18.92 -10.56
N LYS A 89 18.76 -17.94 -10.92
CA LYS A 89 18.49 -16.52 -10.66
C LYS A 89 17.20 -16.05 -11.34
N ALA A 90 17.01 -16.42 -12.60
CA ALA A 90 15.79 -16.11 -13.34
C ALA A 90 14.56 -16.75 -12.68
N GLN A 91 14.67 -17.99 -12.21
CA GLN A 91 13.59 -18.68 -11.50
C GLN A 91 13.23 -18.00 -10.18
N VAL A 92 14.21 -17.63 -9.35
CA VAL A 92 13.97 -16.92 -8.08
C VAL A 92 13.27 -15.58 -8.33
N ASN A 93 13.76 -14.80 -9.30
CA ASN A 93 13.16 -13.52 -9.67
C ASN A 93 11.74 -13.68 -10.25
N LEU A 94 11.50 -14.72 -11.05
CA LEU A 94 10.17 -15.01 -11.60
C LEU A 94 9.18 -15.40 -10.50
N VAL A 95 9.59 -16.28 -9.57
CA VAL A 95 8.74 -16.69 -8.44
C VAL A 95 8.42 -15.50 -7.53
N PHE A 96 9.44 -14.70 -7.18
CA PHE A 96 9.25 -13.47 -6.41
C PHE A 96 8.31 -12.48 -7.14
N GLY A 97 8.49 -12.31 -8.44
CA GLY A 97 7.64 -11.46 -9.27
C GLY A 97 6.18 -11.89 -9.25
N ILE A 98 5.90 -13.19 -9.46
CA ILE A 98 4.53 -13.74 -9.41
C ILE A 98 3.91 -13.50 -8.03
N ILE A 99 4.63 -13.82 -6.95
CA ILE A 99 4.16 -13.61 -5.58
C ILE A 99 3.87 -12.14 -5.33
N THR A 100 4.72 -11.24 -5.82
CA THR A 100 4.55 -9.79 -5.68
C THR A 100 3.32 -9.30 -6.43
N CYS A 101 3.09 -9.77 -7.66
CA CYS A 101 1.91 -9.40 -8.45
C CYS A 101 0.62 -9.87 -7.78
N ILE A 102 0.53 -11.16 -7.40
CA ILE A 102 -0.67 -11.72 -6.76
C ILE A 102 -0.87 -11.06 -5.40
N GLY A 103 0.19 -10.95 -4.61
CA GLY A 103 0.15 -10.34 -3.28
C GLY A 103 -0.27 -8.88 -3.32
N GLY A 104 0.18 -8.13 -4.32
CA GLY A 104 -0.20 -6.72 -4.52
C GLY A 104 -1.66 -6.55 -4.89
N ILE A 105 -2.16 -7.31 -5.88
CA ILE A 105 -3.57 -7.28 -6.27
C ILE A 105 -4.47 -7.67 -5.10
N ALA A 106 -4.14 -8.76 -4.42
CA ALA A 106 -4.87 -9.22 -3.24
C ALA A 106 -4.83 -8.17 -2.12
N GLY A 107 -3.67 -7.55 -1.88
CA GLY A 107 -3.49 -6.51 -0.87
C GLY A 107 -4.41 -5.31 -1.11
N VAL A 108 -4.41 -4.77 -2.32
CA VAL A 108 -5.27 -3.63 -2.66
C VAL A 108 -6.75 -3.97 -2.53
N ALA A 109 -7.18 -5.15 -2.99
CA ALA A 109 -8.57 -5.58 -2.90
C ALA A 109 -9.02 -5.79 -1.44
N ILE A 110 -8.21 -6.50 -0.65
CA ILE A 110 -8.50 -6.79 0.76
C ILE A 110 -8.46 -5.50 1.58
N GLY A 111 -7.45 -4.65 1.41
CA GLY A 111 -7.32 -3.38 2.13
C GLY A 111 -8.50 -2.44 1.89
N SER A 112 -8.90 -2.28 0.62
CA SER A 112 -10.09 -1.48 0.25
C SER A 112 -11.37 -2.05 0.87
N THR A 113 -11.55 -3.37 0.80
CA THR A 113 -12.74 -4.04 1.34
C THR A 113 -12.80 -3.91 2.86
N LEU A 114 -11.68 -4.13 3.55
CA LEU A 114 -11.60 -4.01 5.01
C LEU A 114 -11.87 -2.57 5.47
N SER A 115 -11.32 -1.57 4.78
CA SER A 115 -11.62 -0.17 5.10
C SER A 115 -13.11 0.14 4.90
N MET A 116 -13.69 -0.32 3.79
CA MET A 116 -15.12 -0.13 3.52
C MET A 116 -16.01 -0.81 4.57
N LEU A 117 -15.68 -2.04 4.99
CA LEU A 117 -16.43 -2.78 6.01
C LEU A 117 -16.36 -2.09 7.38
N LEU A 118 -15.18 -1.60 7.78
CA LEU A 118 -15.01 -0.82 9.01
C LEU A 118 -15.75 0.52 8.95
N ARG A 119 -15.77 1.18 7.79
CA ARG A 119 -16.47 2.46 7.60
C ARG A 119 -17.99 2.32 7.65
N THR A 120 -18.52 1.27 7.03
CA THR A 120 -19.97 1.00 6.95
C THR A 120 -20.52 0.23 8.16
N GLY A 121 -19.65 -0.33 9.01
CA GLY A 121 -20.07 -1.13 10.16
C GLY A 121 -20.77 -2.44 9.77
N TRP A 122 -20.52 -2.94 8.55
CA TRP A 122 -21.19 -4.12 8.02
C TRP A 122 -20.41 -5.39 8.37
N GLY A 123 -21.07 -6.38 8.97
CA GLY A 123 -20.46 -7.66 9.38
C GLY A 123 -19.86 -7.65 10.80
N PRO A 124 -18.73 -8.34 11.06
CA PRO A 124 -18.16 -8.51 12.41
C PRO A 124 -17.64 -7.19 13.04
N PHE A 125 -17.48 -6.14 12.24
CA PHE A 125 -17.00 -4.83 12.66
C PHE A 125 -18.11 -3.84 13.05
N LYS A 126 -19.35 -4.30 13.23
CA LYS A 126 -20.50 -3.47 13.63
C LYS A 126 -20.29 -2.70 14.94
N PHE A 127 -19.45 -3.22 15.84
CA PHE A 127 -19.10 -2.57 17.10
C PHE A 127 -17.93 -1.56 17.00
N VAL A 128 -17.22 -1.52 15.87
CA VAL A 128 -15.98 -0.73 15.68
C VAL A 128 -16.14 0.21 14.48
N GLN A 129 -17.36 0.66 14.19
CA GLN A 129 -17.60 1.62 13.12
C GLN A 129 -16.84 2.91 13.42
N THR A 130 -15.99 3.32 12.49
CA THR A 130 -15.20 4.54 12.64
C THR A 130 -14.99 5.22 11.30
N ILE A 131 -15.07 6.55 11.30
CA ILE A 131 -14.75 7.38 10.13
C ILE A 131 -13.25 7.35 9.81
N ARG A 132 -12.42 6.92 10.76
CA ARG A 132 -10.96 6.77 10.63
C ARG A 132 -10.56 5.34 10.20
N SER A 133 -11.38 4.68 9.38
CA SER A 133 -11.13 3.28 8.95
C SER A 133 -9.85 3.14 8.14
N ASP A 134 -9.60 4.07 7.21
CA ASP A 134 -8.44 4.06 6.31
C ASP A 134 -7.08 4.11 7.04
N PRO A 135 -6.82 5.06 7.96
CA PRO A 135 -5.57 5.08 8.72
C PRO A 135 -5.40 3.87 9.65
N ILE A 136 -6.49 3.31 10.17
CA ILE A 136 -6.43 2.10 11.03
C ILE A 136 -6.01 0.89 10.20
N ILE A 137 -6.63 0.65 9.05
CA ILE A 137 -6.26 -0.46 8.17
C ILE A 137 -4.83 -0.30 7.66
N CYS A 138 -4.43 0.93 7.33
CA CYS A 138 -3.07 1.23 6.91
C CYS A 138 -2.05 0.89 8.02
N GLY A 139 -2.32 1.35 9.25
CA GLY A 139 -1.49 1.07 10.41
C GLY A 139 -1.41 -0.42 10.75
N VAL A 140 -2.54 -1.15 10.66
CA VAL A 140 -2.59 -2.61 10.87
C VAL A 140 -1.79 -3.35 9.79
N GLY A 141 -1.91 -2.94 8.53
CA GLY A 141 -1.13 -3.50 7.43
C GLY A 141 0.37 -3.33 7.66
N ALA A 142 0.81 -2.14 8.08
CA ALA A 142 2.20 -1.88 8.45
C ALA A 142 2.65 -2.71 9.68
N LEU A 143 1.81 -2.80 10.72
CA LEU A 143 2.09 -3.59 11.93
C LEU A 143 2.21 -5.09 11.66
N ILE A 144 1.45 -5.63 10.71
CA ILE A 144 1.57 -7.03 10.28
C ILE A 144 2.80 -7.20 9.38
N GLY A 145 3.04 -6.26 8.47
CA GLY A 145 4.14 -6.33 7.51
C GLY A 145 5.53 -6.39 8.14
N VAL A 146 5.78 -5.63 9.21
CA VAL A 146 7.09 -5.60 9.89
C VAL A 146 7.52 -6.96 10.46
N PRO A 147 6.74 -7.64 11.34
CA PRO A 147 7.13 -8.92 11.88
C PRO A 147 7.16 -10.01 10.80
N THR A 148 6.21 -10.01 9.84
CA THR A 148 6.22 -11.01 8.77
C THR A 148 7.43 -10.86 7.87
N LEU A 149 7.88 -9.63 7.61
CA LEU A 149 9.11 -9.37 6.87
C LEU A 149 10.32 -9.94 7.61
N TYR A 150 10.46 -9.61 8.91
CA TYR A 150 11.57 -10.12 9.72
C TYR A 150 11.63 -11.65 9.74
N PHE A 151 10.49 -12.31 10.01
CA PHE A 151 10.44 -13.77 10.02
C PHE A 151 10.67 -14.36 8.63
N SER A 152 10.17 -13.72 7.56
CA SER A 152 10.37 -14.20 6.19
C SER A 152 11.86 -14.32 5.84
N LEU A 153 12.67 -13.31 6.20
CA LEU A 153 14.11 -13.32 5.99
C LEU A 153 14.83 -14.35 6.86
N HIS A 154 14.39 -14.53 8.11
CA HIS A 154 14.99 -15.50 9.03
C HIS A 154 14.70 -16.96 8.63
N LEU A 155 13.58 -17.21 7.95
CA LEU A 155 13.16 -18.54 7.49
C LEU A 155 13.79 -18.97 6.15
N ILE A 156 14.42 -18.06 5.40
CA ILE A 156 15.13 -18.37 4.14
C ILE A 156 16.09 -19.59 4.30
N PRO A 157 16.99 -19.64 5.31
CA PRO A 157 17.91 -20.76 5.46
C PRO A 157 17.26 -22.06 5.93
N THR A 158 16.17 -22.00 6.68
CA THR A 158 15.55 -23.20 7.28
C THR A 158 14.48 -23.82 6.39
N THR A 159 13.54 -23.01 5.91
CA THR A 159 12.34 -23.48 5.20
C THR A 159 11.92 -22.49 4.12
N MET A 160 12.36 -22.76 2.89
CA MET A 160 12.10 -21.88 1.73
C MET A 160 10.59 -21.66 1.49
N ALA A 161 9.76 -22.69 1.65
CA ALA A 161 8.30 -22.56 1.50
C ALA A 161 7.68 -21.60 2.53
N GLY A 162 8.20 -21.61 3.77
CA GLY A 162 7.75 -20.69 4.82
C GLY A 162 8.17 -19.24 4.54
N ALA A 163 9.38 -19.05 4.03
CA ALA A 163 9.87 -17.73 3.60
C ALA A 163 9.00 -17.14 2.48
N TRP A 164 8.67 -17.92 1.45
CA TRP A 164 7.76 -17.50 0.37
C TRP A 164 6.35 -17.16 0.86
N GLY A 165 5.79 -17.98 1.75
CA GLY A 165 4.49 -17.73 2.35
C GLY A 165 4.44 -16.44 3.17
N LEU A 166 5.47 -16.18 3.98
CA LEU A 166 5.54 -14.96 4.78
C LEU A 166 5.88 -13.72 3.94
N MET A 167 6.66 -13.86 2.86
CA MET A 167 6.87 -12.79 1.89
C MET A 167 5.56 -12.40 1.21
N PHE A 168 4.73 -13.37 0.83
CA PHE A 168 3.39 -13.10 0.29
C PHE A 168 2.56 -12.28 1.27
N VAL A 169 2.48 -12.70 2.55
CA VAL A 169 1.75 -11.95 3.59
C VAL A 169 2.30 -10.55 3.78
N THR A 170 3.63 -10.40 3.80
CA THR A 170 4.31 -9.10 3.92
C THR A 170 3.92 -8.16 2.79
N ILE A 171 4.00 -8.63 1.54
CA ILE A 171 3.66 -7.84 0.36
C ILE A 171 2.18 -7.47 0.39
N THR A 172 1.30 -8.44 0.65
CA THR A 172 -0.15 -8.20 0.76
C THR A 172 -0.49 -7.17 1.83
N ALA A 173 0.06 -7.31 3.04
CA ALA A 173 -0.19 -6.38 4.14
C ALA A 173 0.34 -4.97 3.83
N THR A 174 1.49 -4.86 3.17
CA THR A 174 2.08 -3.58 2.77
C THR A 174 1.27 -2.91 1.66
N CYS A 175 0.66 -3.70 0.77
CA CYS A 175 -0.20 -3.23 -0.32
C CYS A 175 -1.60 -2.77 0.15
N PHE A 176 -2.01 -3.03 1.40
CA PHE A 176 -3.23 -2.43 1.97
C PHE A 176 -3.19 -0.90 1.94
N ASN A 177 -1.98 -0.35 2.06
CA ASN A 177 -1.72 1.08 2.18
C ASN A 177 -1.93 1.82 0.85
N TRP A 178 -1.96 1.12 -0.28
CA TRP A 178 -2.05 1.77 -1.60
C TRP A 178 -3.43 2.41 -1.83
N ALA A 179 -4.52 1.68 -1.58
CA ALA A 179 -5.86 2.24 -1.75
C ALA A 179 -6.27 3.13 -0.57
N THR A 180 -6.01 2.69 0.66
CA THR A 180 -6.43 3.40 1.87
C THR A 180 -5.73 4.75 2.04
N ASN A 181 -4.45 4.86 1.66
CA ASN A 181 -3.75 6.13 1.72
C ASN A 181 -4.30 7.14 0.69
N VAL A 182 -4.73 6.69 -0.49
CA VAL A 182 -5.35 7.57 -1.49
C VAL A 182 -6.66 8.14 -0.95
N ASP A 183 -7.51 7.30 -0.36
CA ASP A 183 -8.78 7.73 0.24
C ASP A 183 -8.53 8.76 1.36
N MET A 184 -7.56 8.50 2.25
CA MET A 184 -7.18 9.42 3.32
C MET A 184 -6.63 10.75 2.80
N LEU A 185 -5.77 10.72 1.77
CA LEU A 185 -5.23 11.93 1.16
C LEU A 185 -6.33 12.77 0.52
N MET A 186 -7.27 12.15 -0.20
CA MET A 186 -8.40 12.85 -0.82
C MET A 186 -9.29 13.58 0.20
N VAL A 187 -9.49 12.98 1.38
CA VAL A 187 -10.21 13.63 2.49
C VAL A 187 -9.40 14.79 3.05
N SER A 188 -8.11 14.60 3.35
CA SER A 188 -7.26 15.66 3.91
C SER A 188 -7.11 16.87 2.99
N VAL A 189 -7.02 16.63 1.68
CA VAL A 189 -6.98 17.68 0.65
C VAL A 189 -8.29 18.45 0.66
N ARG A 190 -9.44 17.74 0.65
CA ARG A 190 -10.76 18.37 0.71
C ARG A 190 -10.91 19.27 1.93
N GLU A 191 -10.56 18.77 3.11
CA GLU A 191 -10.65 19.53 4.36
C GLU A 191 -9.80 20.82 4.30
N THR A 192 -8.57 20.73 3.77
CA THR A 192 -7.64 21.87 3.69
C THR A 192 -8.14 23.02 2.80
N PHE A 193 -8.99 22.74 1.80
CA PHE A 193 -9.50 23.75 0.87
C PHE A 193 -10.96 24.16 1.15
N LEU A 194 -11.61 23.54 2.14
CA LEU A 194 -12.96 23.92 2.60
C LEU A 194 -12.95 24.72 3.90
N GLU A 195 -11.83 24.75 4.64
CA GLU A 195 -11.56 25.66 5.77
C GLU A 195 -11.08 27.04 5.31
#